data_AF-A0A136A4D0-F1
#
_entry.id   AF-A0A136A4D0-F1
#
_cell.length_a   1.000
_cell.length_b   1.000
_cell.length_c   1.000
_cell.angle_alpha   90.00
_cell.angle_beta   90.00
_cell.angle_gamma   90.00
#
_symmetry.space_group_name_H-M   'P 1'
#
loop_
_entity.id
_entity.type
_entity.pdbx_description
1 polymer ?
#
loop_
_entity_poly.entity_id
_entity_poly.type
_entity_poly.pdbx_seq_one_letter_code
_entity_poly.pdbx_strand_id
1 'polypeptide(L)'
;MSITKELENLYFHDSSLRGINVSFSDGNARSCVLDIDYYNWEGNQKIRESAPNDPWKWRRLILKFGYLAHIEFSAPDLVNRAQDLDEAELGYALSAFEDEYKKFKVEFPRGKYPLFESGEVISIRFTTQNYSSSESGYLWVVGNDVSIGWEDADTLVGQIHIPIQNA
;
A
#
# COMPACT_ATOMS: atom_id res chain seq x y z
N MET A 1 -16.97 5.79 4.80
CA MET A 1 -16.35 4.49 5.12
C MET A 1 -14.93 4.79 5.56
N SER A 2 -14.34 4.04 6.50
CA SER A 2 -12.95 4.32 6.94
C SER A 2 -12.00 3.74 5.89
N ILE A 3 -10.94 4.48 5.57
CA ILE A 3 -9.94 4.07 4.58
C ILE A 3 -9.22 2.81 5.06
N THR A 4 -8.95 2.69 6.37
CA THR A 4 -8.39 1.46 6.95
C THR A 4 -9.26 0.26 6.61
N LYS A 5 -10.59 0.35 6.82
CA LYS A 5 -11.50 -0.74 6.47
C LYS A 5 -11.52 -1.06 4.98
N GLU A 6 -11.35 -0.07 4.12
CA GLU A 6 -11.26 -0.32 2.68
C GLU A 6 -9.97 -1.08 2.34
N LEU A 7 -8.83 -0.68 2.92
CA LEU A 7 -7.54 -1.36 2.73
C LEU A 7 -7.51 -2.78 3.34
N GLU A 8 -8.15 -3.00 4.49
CA GLU A 8 -8.28 -4.31 5.13
C GLU A 8 -9.02 -5.34 4.24
N ASN A 9 -9.86 -4.86 3.32
CA ASN A 9 -10.59 -5.71 2.37
C ASN A 9 -9.79 -6.02 1.08
N LEU A 10 -8.54 -5.56 0.97
CA LEU A 10 -7.68 -5.79 -0.19
C LEU A 10 -6.59 -6.81 0.12
N TYR A 11 -6.58 -7.91 -0.63
CA TYR A 11 -5.51 -8.90 -0.56
C TYR A 11 -4.37 -8.58 -1.55
N PHE A 12 -3.29 -8.00 -1.04
CA PHE A 12 -2.16 -7.50 -1.84
C PHE A 12 -1.19 -8.57 -2.35
N HIS A 13 -1.31 -9.82 -1.89
CA HIS A 13 -0.46 -10.93 -2.35
C HIS A 13 -0.51 -11.06 -3.88
N ASP A 14 0.64 -11.32 -4.51
CA ASP A 14 0.83 -11.37 -5.96
C ASP A 14 0.57 -10.07 -6.73
N SER A 15 0.24 -8.97 -6.04
CA SER A 15 0.17 -7.66 -6.69
C SER A 15 1.59 -7.14 -6.95
N SER A 16 1.74 -6.16 -7.85
CA SER A 16 3.05 -5.61 -8.18
C SER A 16 3.08 -4.11 -7.96
N LEU A 17 4.06 -3.62 -7.20
CA LEU A 17 4.32 -2.21 -7.04
C LEU A 17 5.02 -1.68 -8.29
N ARG A 18 4.29 -0.87 -9.05
CA ARG A 18 4.72 -0.29 -10.32
C ARG A 18 5.53 0.98 -10.12
N GLY A 19 5.17 1.79 -9.13
CA GLY A 19 5.83 3.06 -8.90
C GLY A 19 5.51 3.70 -7.56
N ILE A 20 6.46 4.51 -7.09
CA ILE A 20 6.34 5.36 -5.91
C ILE A 20 6.64 6.78 -6.36
N ASN A 21 5.66 7.67 -6.27
CA ASN A 21 5.82 9.08 -6.64
C ASN A 21 5.72 9.95 -5.39
N VAL A 22 6.85 10.53 -4.97
CA VAL A 22 6.89 11.51 -3.88
C VAL A 22 6.94 12.91 -4.46
N SER A 23 5.98 13.74 -4.06
CA SER A 23 5.91 15.14 -4.50
C SER A 23 6.10 16.07 -3.31
N PHE A 24 6.84 17.16 -3.54
CA PHE A 24 7.06 18.22 -2.57
C PHE A 24 6.27 19.45 -3.01
N SER A 25 5.52 20.05 -2.10
CA SER A 25 4.87 21.35 -2.30
C SER A 25 5.52 22.42 -1.44
N ASP A 26 5.17 23.68 -1.71
CA ASP A 26 5.66 24.83 -0.97
C ASP A 26 5.45 24.63 0.55
N GLY A 27 6.47 24.92 1.35
CA GLY A 27 6.43 24.75 2.80
C GLY A 27 6.79 23.36 3.32
N ASN A 28 7.54 22.56 2.55
CA ASN A 28 8.01 21.20 2.91
C ASN A 28 6.90 20.16 3.12
N ALA A 29 5.67 20.44 2.69
CA ALA A 29 4.62 19.44 2.65
C ALA A 29 4.97 18.38 1.58
N ARG A 30 4.77 17.12 1.93
CA ARG A 30 5.14 15.96 1.10
C ARG A 30 3.87 15.16 0.85
N SER A 31 3.65 14.71 -0.37
CA SER A 31 2.61 13.73 -0.70
C SER A 31 3.25 12.51 -1.36
N CYS A 32 2.56 11.38 -1.28
CA CYS A 32 2.99 10.13 -1.88
C CYS A 32 1.86 9.53 -2.71
N VAL A 33 2.18 8.98 -3.87
CA VAL A 33 1.28 8.14 -4.65
C VAL A 33 1.96 6.80 -4.89
N LEU A 34 1.33 5.74 -4.43
CA LEU A 34 1.69 4.36 -4.77
C LEU A 34 0.82 3.91 -5.94
N ASP A 35 1.48 3.40 -6.97
CA ASP A 35 0.86 2.85 -8.18
C ASP A 35 1.08 1.33 -8.17
N ILE A 36 -0.01 0.57 -8.07
CA ILE A 36 0.01 -0.87 -7.83
C ILE A 36 -0.83 -1.55 -8.90
N ASP A 37 -0.20 -2.49 -9.61
CA ASP A 37 -0.93 -3.46 -10.42
C ASP A 37 -1.50 -4.52 -9.46
N TYR A 38 -2.79 -4.39 -9.13
CA TYR A 38 -3.47 -5.17 -8.10
C TYR A 38 -4.09 -6.44 -8.68
N TYR A 39 -3.71 -7.61 -8.16
CA TYR A 39 -4.13 -8.91 -8.72
C TYR A 39 -5.62 -9.24 -8.51
N ASN A 40 -6.36 -8.47 -7.69
CA ASN A 40 -7.81 -8.55 -7.52
C ASN A 40 -8.34 -9.96 -7.21
N TRP A 41 -7.75 -10.59 -6.19
CA TRP A 41 -8.09 -11.94 -5.72
C TRP A 41 -9.59 -12.12 -5.50
N GLU A 42 -10.24 -11.17 -4.83
CA GLU A 42 -11.63 -11.23 -4.42
C GLU A 42 -12.56 -11.22 -5.63
N GLY A 43 -12.23 -10.41 -6.64
CA GLY A 43 -12.97 -10.37 -7.89
C GLY A 43 -12.76 -11.63 -8.72
N ASN A 44 -11.52 -12.07 -8.84
CA ASN A 44 -11.17 -13.25 -9.64
C ASN A 44 -11.72 -14.55 -9.03
N GLN A 45 -11.73 -14.69 -7.70
CA GLN A 45 -12.29 -15.86 -7.02
C GLN A 45 -13.79 -16.00 -7.28
N LYS A 46 -14.56 -14.90 -7.19
CA LYS A 46 -15.99 -14.89 -7.52
C LYS A 46 -16.27 -15.26 -8.97
N ILE A 47 -15.46 -14.76 -9.91
CA ILE A 47 -15.59 -15.13 -11.33
C ILE A 47 -15.31 -16.61 -11.49
N ARG A 48 -14.26 -17.15 -10.86
CA ARG A 48 -13.86 -18.56 -10.97
C ARG A 48 -14.95 -19.54 -10.53
N GLU A 49 -15.77 -19.17 -9.54
CA GLU A 49 -16.92 -19.97 -9.11
C GLU A 49 -17.98 -20.15 -10.21
N SER A 50 -18.11 -19.17 -11.12
CA SER A 50 -19.12 -19.16 -12.19
C SER A 50 -18.54 -19.44 -13.60
N ALA A 51 -17.28 -19.10 -13.83
CA ALA A 51 -16.56 -19.23 -15.09
C ALA A 51 -15.09 -19.63 -14.80
N PRO A 52 -14.81 -20.93 -14.54
CA PRO A 52 -13.51 -21.39 -14.05
C PRO A 52 -12.35 -21.22 -15.05
N ASN A 53 -12.66 -21.02 -16.33
CA ASN A 53 -11.68 -20.85 -17.40
C ASN A 53 -11.44 -19.38 -17.76
N ASP A 54 -12.15 -18.44 -17.14
CA ASP A 54 -11.94 -17.01 -17.42
C ASP A 54 -10.56 -16.58 -16.90
N PRO A 55 -9.81 -15.79 -17.68
CA PRO A 55 -8.50 -15.33 -17.27
C PRO A 55 -8.64 -14.34 -16.11
N TRP A 56 -7.69 -14.38 -15.19
CA TRP A 56 -7.66 -13.45 -14.07
C TRP A 56 -7.34 -12.05 -14.56
N LYS A 57 -8.09 -11.09 -14.03
CA LYS A 57 -7.96 -9.68 -14.37
C LYS A 57 -7.35 -8.94 -13.20
N TRP A 58 -6.34 -8.16 -13.52
CA TRP A 58 -5.74 -7.22 -12.59
C TRP A 58 -6.49 -5.90 -12.68
N ARG A 59 -6.34 -5.07 -11.67
CA ARG A 59 -6.86 -3.70 -11.63
C ARG A 59 -5.73 -2.78 -11.25
N ARG A 60 -5.70 -1.56 -11.79
CA ARG A 60 -4.71 -0.59 -11.36
C ARG A 60 -5.22 0.16 -10.14
N LEU A 61 -4.51 0.03 -9.03
CA LEU A 61 -4.80 0.63 -7.74
C LEU A 61 -3.87 1.82 -7.53
N ILE A 62 -4.46 2.99 -7.28
CA ILE A 62 -3.75 4.21 -6.93
C ILE A 62 -4.03 4.55 -5.47
N LEU A 63 -3.01 4.42 -4.62
CA LEU A 63 -3.10 4.81 -3.20
C LEU A 63 -2.36 6.13 -2.99
N LYS A 64 -3.11 7.19 -2.69
CA LYS A 64 -2.57 8.55 -2.52
C LYS A 64 -2.63 8.98 -1.07
N PHE A 65 -1.49 9.41 -0.54
CA PHE A 65 -1.34 10.05 0.77
C PHE A 65 -1.23 11.56 0.55
N GLY A 66 -2.22 12.32 1.04
CA GLY A 66 -2.24 13.78 0.94
C GLY A 66 -1.09 14.44 1.70
N TYR A 67 -0.77 13.92 2.89
CA TYR A 67 0.46 14.26 3.60
C TYR A 67 1.23 13.01 4.02
N LEU A 68 2.53 13.04 3.76
CA LEU A 68 3.49 11.95 3.97
C LEU A 68 4.42 12.29 5.14
N ALA A 69 4.26 11.59 6.25
CA ALA A 69 5.13 11.73 7.42
C ALA A 69 6.38 10.86 7.32
N HIS A 70 6.22 9.62 6.84
CA HIS A 70 7.30 8.64 6.78
C HIS A 70 7.25 7.85 5.48
N ILE A 71 8.43 7.63 4.91
CA ILE A 71 8.63 6.66 3.85
C ILE A 71 10.00 6.01 4.05
N GLU A 72 10.00 4.69 4.11
CA GLU A 72 11.19 3.88 4.24
C GLU A 72 11.06 2.66 3.35
N PHE A 73 12.16 2.26 2.73
CA PHE A 73 12.15 1.09 1.88
C PHE A 73 13.51 0.40 1.90
N SER A 74 13.48 -0.92 1.79
CA SER A 74 14.66 -1.75 1.64
C SER A 74 14.56 -2.54 0.34
N ALA A 75 15.55 -2.35 -0.53
CA ALA A 75 15.77 -3.08 -1.78
C ALA A 75 14.61 -3.15 -2.80
N PRO A 76 13.85 -2.06 -3.10
CA PRO A 76 12.97 -2.07 -4.26
C PRO A 76 13.75 -1.60 -5.49
N ASP A 77 14.21 -2.52 -6.35
CA ASP A 77 14.75 -2.14 -7.66
C ASP A 77 13.63 -1.75 -8.63
N LEU A 78 12.90 -0.68 -8.30
CA LEU A 78 11.80 -0.13 -9.11
C LEU A 78 12.28 0.51 -10.42
N VAL A 79 13.58 0.76 -10.54
CA VAL A 79 14.19 1.32 -11.76
C VAL A 79 14.28 0.25 -12.84
N ASN A 80 14.62 -0.98 -12.47
CA ASN A 80 14.78 -2.07 -13.43
C ASN A 80 13.60 -3.05 -13.47
N ARG A 81 12.78 -3.16 -12.39
CA ARG A 81 11.64 -4.10 -12.34
C ARG A 81 10.55 -3.68 -11.35
N ALA A 82 9.29 -3.88 -11.71
CA ALA A 82 8.18 -3.85 -10.76
C ALA A 82 8.42 -4.86 -9.61
N GLN A 83 8.01 -4.50 -8.40
CA GLN A 83 8.29 -5.29 -7.20
C GLN A 83 7.05 -6.04 -6.75
N ASP A 84 7.15 -7.38 -6.72
CA ASP A 84 6.04 -8.23 -6.33
C ASP A 84 5.79 -8.10 -4.81
N LEU A 85 4.52 -7.90 -4.46
CA LEU A 85 4.03 -7.71 -3.11
C LEU A 85 3.61 -9.07 -2.54
N ASP A 86 4.16 -9.41 -1.38
CA ASP A 86 3.87 -10.67 -0.70
C ASP A 86 2.80 -10.48 0.38
N GLU A 87 2.97 -9.45 1.20
CA GLU A 87 2.14 -9.15 2.36
C GLU A 87 1.98 -7.64 2.51
N ALA A 88 0.85 -7.22 3.09
CA ALA A 88 0.61 -5.85 3.54
C ALA A 88 0.18 -5.86 5.01
N GLU A 89 0.88 -5.11 5.85
CA GLU A 89 0.58 -4.95 7.27
C GLU A 89 0.10 -3.52 7.54
N LEU A 90 -1.18 -3.38 7.92
CA LEU A 90 -1.78 -2.12 8.33
C LEU A 90 -1.50 -1.83 9.80
N GLY A 91 -1.27 -0.56 10.12
CA GLY A 91 -0.95 -0.11 11.48
C GLY A 91 0.49 -0.36 11.92
N TYR A 92 1.37 -0.82 11.02
CA TYR A 92 2.77 -1.14 11.33
C TYR A 92 3.47 0.03 12.04
N ALA A 93 3.97 -0.20 13.24
CA ALA A 93 4.66 0.80 14.07
C ALA A 93 3.90 2.13 14.28
N LEU A 94 2.58 2.18 14.07
CA LEU A 94 1.79 3.42 14.20
C LEU A 94 1.80 3.97 15.64
N SER A 95 1.84 3.08 16.64
CA SER A 95 1.89 3.46 18.06
C SER A 95 3.10 4.34 18.41
N ALA A 96 4.23 4.19 17.73
CA ALA A 96 5.40 5.05 17.94
C ALA A 96 5.10 6.51 17.58
N PHE A 97 4.40 6.73 16.45
CA PHE A 97 3.96 8.06 16.03
C PHE A 97 2.94 8.65 17.01
N GLU A 98 2.02 7.83 17.52
CA GLU A 98 1.03 8.27 18.51
C GLU A 98 1.70 8.71 19.82
N ASP A 99 2.73 7.99 20.26
CA ASP A 99 3.46 8.32 21.48
C ASP A 99 4.30 9.59 21.32
N GLU A 100 4.92 9.81 20.15
CA GLU A 100 5.57 11.07 19.81
C GLU A 100 4.58 12.24 19.79
N TYR A 101 3.40 12.04 19.21
CA TYR A 101 2.34 13.03 19.20
C TYR A 101 1.87 13.42 20.61
N LYS A 102 1.66 12.42 21.49
CA LYS A 102 1.29 12.67 22.90
C LYS A 102 2.36 13.51 23.60
N LYS A 103 3.65 13.16 23.45
CA LYS A 103 4.76 13.93 24.01
C LYS A 103 4.80 15.35 23.47
N PHE A 104 4.65 15.50 22.15
CA PHE A 104 4.62 16.80 21.49
C PHE A 104 3.50 17.69 22.02
N LYS A 105 2.29 17.16 22.25
CA LYS A 105 1.16 17.97 22.77
C LYS A 105 1.32 18.35 24.25
N VAL A 106 2.10 17.61 25.03
CA VAL A 106 2.47 18.00 26.39
C VAL A 106 3.42 19.21 26.37
N GLU A 107 4.43 19.17 25.50
CA GLU A 107 5.43 20.24 25.39
C GLU A 107 4.91 21.47 24.64
N PHE A 108 4.10 21.25 23.59
CA PHE A 108 3.54 22.28 22.73
C PHE A 108 2.01 22.13 22.62
N PRO A 109 1.23 22.53 23.65
CA PRO A 109 -0.22 22.34 23.66
C PRO A 109 -0.97 22.99 22.48
N ARG A 110 -0.40 24.04 21.90
CA ARG A 110 -0.93 24.75 20.71
C ARG A 110 -0.17 24.43 19.43
N GLY A 111 0.88 23.60 19.50
CA GLY A 111 1.64 23.17 18.35
C GLY A 111 0.79 22.32 17.41
N LYS A 112 1.06 22.39 16.11
CA LYS A 112 0.44 21.53 15.11
C LYS A 112 1.38 20.38 14.78
N TYR A 113 0.84 19.17 14.73
CA TYR A 113 1.56 17.95 14.37
C TYR A 113 0.91 17.32 13.12
N PRO A 114 1.29 17.75 11.91
CA PRO A 114 0.47 17.60 10.70
C PRO A 114 -0.14 16.22 10.46
N LEU A 115 0.59 15.14 10.80
CA LEU A 115 0.13 13.76 10.68
C LEU A 115 -1.20 13.48 11.42
N PHE A 116 -1.42 14.11 12.58
CA PHE A 116 -2.60 13.88 13.43
C PHE A 116 -3.54 15.09 13.49
N GLU A 117 -3.38 16.07 12.59
CA GLU A 117 -4.25 17.26 12.55
C GLU A 117 -5.45 17.10 11.63
N SER A 118 -5.39 16.19 10.65
CA SER A 118 -6.49 15.91 9.71
C SER A 118 -6.57 14.44 9.34
N GLY A 119 -7.80 13.99 9.06
CA GLY A 119 -8.05 12.69 8.46
C GLY A 119 -7.69 11.49 9.34
N GLU A 120 -7.82 10.32 8.73
CA GLU A 120 -7.38 9.04 9.28
C GLU A 120 -5.88 8.85 8.97
N VAL A 121 -5.10 8.42 9.95
CA VAL A 121 -3.69 8.09 9.76
C VAL A 121 -3.56 6.65 9.32
N ILE A 122 -2.87 6.44 8.21
CA ILE A 122 -2.56 5.13 7.68
C ILE A 122 -1.07 4.91 7.81
N SER A 123 -0.69 3.82 8.48
CA SER A 123 0.62 3.21 8.38
C SER A 123 0.46 1.88 7.65
N ILE A 124 1.19 1.69 6.56
CA ILE A 124 1.15 0.43 5.80
C ILE A 124 2.57 0.00 5.46
N ARG A 125 2.90 -1.24 5.79
CA ARG A 125 4.14 -1.87 5.37
C ARG A 125 3.83 -2.98 4.37
N PHE A 126 4.37 -2.86 3.18
CA PHE A 126 4.37 -3.91 2.17
C PHE A 126 5.67 -4.70 2.27
N THR A 127 5.58 -6.02 2.39
CA THR A 127 6.72 -6.92 2.22
C THR A 127 6.87 -7.21 0.73
N THR A 128 8.07 -7.03 0.18
CA THR A 128 8.37 -7.30 -1.23
C THR A 128 9.22 -8.56 -1.35
N GLN A 129 8.98 -9.37 -2.39
CA GLN A 129 9.77 -10.58 -2.63
C GLN A 129 11.14 -10.21 -3.22
N ASN A 130 12.22 -10.58 -2.52
CA ASN A 130 13.58 -10.59 -3.09
C ASN A 130 14.05 -12.04 -3.25
N TYR A 131 14.59 -12.36 -4.44
CA TYR A 131 14.97 -13.71 -4.89
C TYR A 131 16.14 -14.38 -4.13
N SER A 132 16.52 -13.92 -2.92
CA SER A 132 17.62 -14.54 -2.16
C SER A 132 17.42 -14.47 -0.63
N SER A 133 16.74 -15.49 -0.11
CA SER A 133 16.90 -16.24 1.16
C SER A 133 17.46 -15.63 2.47
N SER A 134 17.64 -14.32 2.66
CA SER A 134 18.00 -13.81 4.01
C SER A 134 17.34 -12.53 4.48
N GLU A 135 16.91 -11.63 3.60
CA GLU A 135 16.17 -10.41 4.00
C GLU A 135 15.12 -10.06 2.94
N SER A 136 13.83 -10.16 3.31
CA SER A 136 12.74 -9.68 2.47
C SER A 136 12.83 -8.17 2.32
N GLY A 137 12.63 -7.66 1.10
CA GLY A 137 12.51 -6.22 0.89
C GLY A 137 11.21 -5.71 1.49
N TYR A 138 11.10 -4.38 1.65
CA TYR A 138 9.85 -3.78 2.08
C TYR A 138 9.70 -2.34 1.63
N LEU A 139 8.45 -1.86 1.63
CA LEU A 139 8.06 -0.47 1.55
C LEU A 139 7.18 -0.16 2.75
N TRP A 140 7.55 0.82 3.56
CA TRP A 140 6.76 1.31 4.68
C TRP A 140 6.41 2.78 4.45
N VAL A 141 5.11 3.10 4.51
CA VAL A 141 4.57 4.44 4.31
C VAL A 141 3.65 4.81 5.47
N VAL A 142 3.84 6.00 6.04
CA VAL A 142 2.94 6.59 7.04
C VAL A 142 2.49 7.98 6.60
N GLY A 143 1.19 8.21 6.63
CA GLY A 143 0.60 9.50 6.28
C GLY A 143 -0.88 9.58 6.60
N ASN A 144 -1.50 10.69 6.21
CA ASN A 144 -2.93 10.93 6.36
C ASN A 144 -3.52 11.52 5.07
N ASP A 145 -4.81 11.85 5.12
CA ASP A 145 -5.60 12.29 3.96
C ASP A 145 -5.48 11.31 2.79
N VAL A 146 -5.65 10.03 3.13
CA VAL A 146 -5.45 8.90 2.21
C VAL A 146 -6.68 8.71 1.33
N SER A 147 -6.45 8.43 0.04
CA SER A 147 -7.50 8.13 -0.94
C SER A 147 -7.12 6.93 -1.80
N ILE A 148 -8.12 6.13 -2.15
CA ILE A 148 -8.03 4.93 -2.97
C ILE A 148 -8.70 5.23 -4.32
N GLY A 149 -7.94 5.10 -5.41
CA GLY A 149 -8.42 5.23 -6.78
C GLY A 149 -8.26 3.91 -7.53
N TRP A 150 -9.18 3.64 -8.44
CA TRP A 150 -9.10 2.50 -9.35
C TRP A 150 -9.11 3.00 -10.79
N GLU A 151 -8.17 2.54 -11.60
CA GLU A 151 -8.16 2.79 -13.04
C GLU A 151 -8.53 1.50 -13.79
N ASP A 152 -9.48 1.61 -14.71
CA ASP A 152 -9.94 0.49 -15.55
C ASP A 152 -9.10 0.33 -16.83
N ALA A 153 -8.26 1.31 -17.15
CA ALA A 153 -7.33 1.27 -18.27
C ALA A 153 -6.06 0.47 -17.93
N ASP A 154 -5.44 -0.17 -18.93
CA ASP A 154 -4.18 -0.91 -18.80
C ASP A 154 -4.20 -2.06 -17.78
N THR A 155 -5.30 -2.82 -17.75
CA THR A 155 -5.44 -3.99 -16.89
C THR A 155 -4.62 -5.17 -17.42
N LEU A 156 -3.69 -5.67 -16.60
CA LEU A 156 -2.98 -6.92 -16.89
C LEU A 156 -3.96 -8.09 -16.87
N VAL A 157 -3.70 -9.08 -17.72
CA VAL A 157 -4.49 -10.32 -17.83
C VAL A 157 -3.55 -11.50 -17.73
N GLY A 158 -3.83 -12.42 -16.81
CA GLY A 158 -2.99 -13.58 -16.59
C GLY A 158 -3.05 -14.06 -15.15
N GLN A 159 -2.69 -15.33 -14.94
CA GLN A 159 -2.66 -16.00 -13.65
C GLN A 159 -1.20 -16.22 -13.23
N ILE A 160 -0.82 -15.81 -12.01
CA ILE A 160 0.54 -16.04 -11.47
C ILE A 160 0.60 -17.32 -10.64
N HIS A 161 -0.37 -17.52 -9.74
CA HIS A 161 -0.45 -18.73 -8.91
C HIS A 161 -1.83 -19.40 -9.00
N ILE A 162 -1.83 -20.72 -9.19
CA ILE A 162 -2.98 -21.58 -8.93
C ILE A 162 -2.67 -22.30 -7.61
N PRO A 163 -3.47 -22.14 -6.54
CA PRO A 163 -3.37 -23.05 -5.40
C PRO A 163 -3.59 -24.47 -5.95
N ILE A 164 -2.57 -25.32 -5.85
CA ILE A 164 -2.76 -26.75 -6.10
C ILE A 164 -3.76 -27.19 -5.02
N GLN A 165 -5.01 -27.46 -5.42
CA GLN A 165 -5.87 -28.27 -4.59
C GLN A 165 -5.15 -29.60 -4.43
N ASN A 166 -4.71 -29.92 -3.22
CA ASN A 166 -4.21 -31.25 -2.92
C ASN A 166 -5.30 -32.23 -3.37
N ALA A 167 -4.98 -33.00 -4.42
CA ALA A 167 -5.82 -34.08 -4.92
C ALA A 167 -5.94 -35.20 -3.88
#